data_AF-A0A6A0A8W2-F1
#
_entry.id   AF-A0A6A0A8W2-F1
#
_cell.length_a   1.000
_cell.length_b   1.000
_cell.length_c   1.000
_cell.angle_alpha   90.00
_cell.angle_beta   90.00
_cell.angle_gamma   90.00
#
_symmetry.space_group_name_H-M   'P 1'
#
loop_
_entity.id
_entity.type
_entity.pdbx_description
1 polymer ?
#
loop_
_entity_poly.entity_id
_entity_poly.type
_entity_poly.pdbx_seq_one_letter_code
_entity_poly.pdbx_strand_id
1 'polypeptide(L)'
;MLLAAAAGIRVFVTGGIGGVHRGGESSLDISADLTELGRTPVAVVCAGVKSVLDIPRTLEVLETQGVCVAAYQVDEFPAFFTPHSGCKAPCRVDSPAEAARLLHSSMALGLGGGLLLAVPIPLQHAAEGQQVEAAIQQALTEADERHVTGSQITPFLLERIRDLTGGRSLDANIK
;
A
#
# COMPACT_ATOMS: atom_id res chain seq x y z
N MET A 1 -14.10 0.47 -4.02
CA MET A 1 -14.58 -0.15 -2.77
C MET A 1 -16.07 0.07 -2.56
N LEU A 2 -16.54 1.31 -2.50
CA LEU A 2 -17.96 1.68 -2.40
C LEU A 2 -18.90 0.86 -3.30
N LEU A 3 -18.63 0.79 -4.61
CA LEU A 3 -19.47 0.04 -5.55
C LEU A 3 -19.44 -1.48 -5.29
N ALA A 4 -18.29 -2.03 -4.90
CA ALA A 4 -18.18 -3.44 -4.53
C ALA A 4 -19.06 -3.74 -3.31
N ALA A 5 -18.97 -2.91 -2.27
CA ALA A 5 -19.79 -3.05 -1.08
C ALA A 5 -21.30 -2.97 -1.40
N ALA A 6 -21.70 -2.00 -2.22
CA ALA A 6 -23.08 -1.83 -2.68
C ALA A 6 -23.59 -3.03 -3.49
N ALA A 7 -22.72 -3.67 -4.27
CA ALA A 7 -23.03 -4.88 -5.03
C ALA A 7 -22.97 -6.17 -4.18
N GLY A 8 -22.72 -6.09 -2.86
CA GLY A 8 -22.56 -7.26 -2.00
C GLY A 8 -21.21 -7.97 -2.12
N ILE A 9 -20.26 -7.42 -2.89
CA ILE A 9 -18.90 -7.93 -3.04
C ILE A 9 -18.08 -7.51 -1.82
N ARG A 10 -17.39 -8.46 -1.19
CA ARG A 10 -16.68 -8.26 0.08
C ARG A 10 -15.15 -8.35 -0.03
N VAL A 11 -14.64 -8.73 -1.19
CA VAL A 11 -13.20 -8.86 -1.45
C VAL A 11 -12.87 -8.09 -2.72
N PHE A 12 -11.83 -7.27 -2.66
CA PHE A 12 -11.31 -6.47 -3.78
C PHE A 12 -9.79 -6.63 -3.84
N VAL A 13 -9.26 -6.92 -5.01
CA VAL A 13 -7.81 -7.11 -5.22
C VAL A 13 -7.28 -5.96 -6.08
N THR A 14 -6.11 -5.45 -5.69
CA THR A 14 -5.37 -4.43 -6.46
C THR A 14 -3.87 -4.66 -6.27
N GLY A 15 -3.04 -4.00 -7.07
CA GLY A 15 -1.59 -4.05 -6.87
C GLY A 15 -1.20 -3.43 -5.53
N GLY A 16 -1.55 -2.15 -5.32
CA GLY A 16 -1.17 -1.39 -4.13
C GLY A 16 -2.15 -0.26 -3.88
N ILE A 17 -2.49 -0.02 -2.62
CA ILE A 17 -3.39 1.08 -2.24
C ILE A 17 -2.66 2.43 -2.35
N GLY A 18 -3.42 3.51 -2.48
CA GLY A 18 -2.92 4.83 -2.13
C GLY A 18 -2.63 4.95 -0.64
N GLY A 19 -2.11 6.10 -0.22
CA GLY A 19 -1.67 6.31 1.14
C GLY A 19 -1.33 7.77 1.41
N VAL A 20 -0.58 8.00 2.47
CA VAL A 20 0.01 9.30 2.78
C VAL A 20 1.20 9.50 1.86
N HIS A 21 1.26 10.62 1.13
CA HIS A 21 2.41 10.97 0.32
C HIS A 21 3.58 11.39 1.23
N ARG A 22 4.82 11.31 0.73
CA ARG A 22 5.98 11.84 1.47
C ARG A 22 5.84 13.36 1.63
N GLY A 23 6.11 13.87 2.84
CA GLY A 23 5.80 15.25 3.21
C GLY A 23 4.31 15.52 3.47
N GLY A 24 3.48 14.47 3.49
CA GLY A 24 2.03 14.54 3.74
C GLY A 24 1.66 15.14 5.09
N GLU A 25 2.57 15.15 6.07
CA GLU A 25 2.40 15.86 7.34
C GLU A 25 2.29 17.38 7.18
N SER A 26 2.83 17.93 6.08
CA SER A 26 2.78 19.36 5.77
C SER A 26 1.80 19.66 4.64
N SER A 27 1.82 18.86 3.57
CA SER A 27 0.98 19.08 2.38
C SER A 27 -0.46 18.60 2.56
N LEU A 28 -0.69 17.68 3.50
CA LEU A 28 -1.96 16.93 3.64
C LEU A 28 -2.36 16.19 2.36
N ASP A 29 -1.40 15.83 1.51
CA ASP A 29 -1.61 14.97 0.34
C ASP A 29 -1.79 13.51 0.80
N ILE A 30 -3.05 13.16 1.07
CA ILE A 30 -3.47 11.87 1.63
C ILE A 30 -4.53 11.27 0.73
N SER A 31 -4.30 10.03 0.27
CA SER A 31 -5.26 9.33 -0.58
C SER A 31 -6.60 9.11 0.12
N ALA A 32 -7.69 9.38 -0.61
CA ALA A 32 -9.05 9.06 -0.18
C ALA A 32 -9.27 7.54 0.06
N ASP A 33 -8.38 6.68 -0.46
CA ASP A 33 -8.41 5.23 -0.19
C ASP A 33 -8.40 4.94 1.32
N LEU A 34 -7.67 5.72 2.13
CA LEU A 34 -7.53 5.48 3.57
C LEU A 34 -8.84 5.76 4.32
N THR A 35 -9.52 6.85 3.97
CA THR A 35 -10.85 7.16 4.50
C THR A 35 -11.90 6.17 4.02
N GLU A 36 -11.81 5.72 2.77
CA GLU A 36 -12.72 4.73 2.21
C GLU A 36 -12.54 3.35 2.89
N LEU A 37 -11.30 2.95 3.19
CA LEU A 37 -10.99 1.78 4.01
C LEU A 37 -11.59 1.89 5.42
N GLY A 38 -11.59 3.08 6.03
CA GLY A 38 -12.17 3.30 7.36
C GLY A 38 -13.69 3.14 7.45
N ARG A 39 -14.42 3.24 6.33
CA ARG A 39 -15.89 3.31 6.33
C ARG A 39 -16.62 2.25 5.50
N THR A 40 -15.89 1.49 4.69
CA THR A 40 -16.48 0.54 3.75
C THR A 40 -16.05 -0.90 4.07
N PRO A 41 -16.98 -1.80 4.42
CA PRO A 41 -16.68 -3.16 4.88
C PRO A 41 -16.32 -4.10 3.71
N VAL A 42 -15.15 -3.87 3.12
CA VAL A 42 -14.54 -4.65 2.05
C VAL A 42 -13.11 -5.00 2.47
N ALA A 43 -12.71 -6.25 2.25
CA ALA A 43 -11.32 -6.65 2.32
C ALA A 43 -10.59 -6.24 1.03
N VAL A 44 -9.56 -5.42 1.17
CA VAL A 44 -8.64 -5.07 0.09
C VAL A 44 -7.39 -5.91 0.22
N VAL A 45 -7.07 -6.69 -0.82
CA VAL A 45 -5.86 -7.50 -0.90
C VAL A 45 -4.89 -6.81 -1.87
N CYS A 46 -3.66 -6.54 -1.41
CA CYS A 46 -2.65 -5.87 -2.22
C CYS A 46 -1.24 -6.16 -1.73
N ALA A 47 -0.22 -5.71 -2.46
CA ALA A 47 1.18 -5.79 -2.07
C ALA A 47 1.61 -4.68 -1.06
N GLY A 48 0.66 -4.12 -0.31
CA GLY A 48 0.88 -2.97 0.58
C GLY A 48 0.54 -1.64 -0.09
N VAL A 49 1.31 -0.61 0.26
CA VAL A 49 1.13 0.78 -0.22
C VAL A 49 2.10 1.04 -1.36
N LYS A 50 1.68 1.75 -2.41
CA LYS A 50 2.56 2.07 -3.56
C LYS A 50 3.88 2.70 -3.10
N SER A 51 5.02 2.23 -3.62
CA SER A 51 6.39 2.57 -3.16
C SER A 51 6.75 4.07 -3.08
N VAL A 52 6.08 4.92 -3.86
CA VAL A 52 6.33 6.39 -3.82
C VAL A 52 5.76 7.07 -2.57
N LEU A 53 5.00 6.35 -1.76
CA LEU A 53 4.28 6.87 -0.60
C LEU A 53 5.05 6.63 0.70
N ASP A 54 4.51 7.18 1.79
CA ASP A 54 5.05 7.07 3.14
C ASP A 54 4.32 5.96 3.90
N ILE A 55 4.96 4.79 4.03
CA ILE A 55 4.36 3.62 4.68
C ILE A 55 4.13 3.86 6.18
N PRO A 56 5.13 4.33 6.98
CA PRO A 56 4.90 4.63 8.39
C PRO A 56 3.69 5.52 8.62
N ARG A 57 3.59 6.66 7.92
CA ARG A 57 2.45 7.58 8.07
C ARG A 57 1.14 6.99 7.56
N THR A 58 1.19 6.18 6.52
CA THR A 58 -0.01 5.49 6.02
C THR A 58 -0.55 4.53 7.08
N LEU A 59 0.31 3.79 7.78
CA LEU A 59 -0.11 2.91 8.87
C LEU A 59 -0.73 3.69 10.04
N GLU A 60 -0.16 4.84 10.41
CA GLU A 60 -0.73 5.72 11.44
C GLU A 60 -2.13 6.25 11.07
N VAL A 61 -2.34 6.63 9.81
CA VAL A 61 -3.67 7.06 9.33
C VAL A 61 -4.65 5.89 9.32
N LEU A 62 -4.22 4.70 8.88
CA LEU A 62 -5.07 3.50 8.90
C LEU A 62 -5.48 3.11 10.33
N GLU A 63 -4.56 3.20 11.28
CA GLU A 63 -4.85 3.03 12.71
C GLU A 63 -5.88 4.06 13.18
N THR A 64 -5.67 5.34 12.88
CA THR A 64 -6.59 6.44 13.23
C THR A 64 -7.99 6.23 12.64
N GLN A 65 -8.08 5.68 11.42
CA GLN A 65 -9.35 5.36 10.75
C GLN A 65 -10.00 4.06 11.26
N GLY A 66 -9.37 3.34 12.19
CA GLY A 66 -9.88 2.07 12.72
C GLY A 66 -9.83 0.91 11.70
N VAL A 67 -8.96 1.00 10.70
CA VAL A 67 -8.84 -0.04 9.66
C VAL A 67 -8.09 -1.24 10.24
N CYS A 68 -8.66 -2.43 10.08
CA CYS A 68 -7.92 -3.65 10.39
C CYS A 68 -6.86 -3.87 9.31
N VAL A 69 -5.58 -3.89 9.69
CA VAL A 69 -4.45 -4.13 8.78
C VAL A 69 -3.74 -5.41 9.18
N ALA A 70 -3.57 -6.33 8.24
CA ALA A 70 -2.84 -7.59 8.46
C ALA A 70 -1.87 -7.87 7.32
N ALA A 71 -0.70 -8.42 7.63
CA ALA A 71 0.22 -8.96 6.64
C ALA A 71 0.09 -10.48 6.54
N TYR A 72 0.23 -11.01 5.33
CA TYR A 72 0.09 -12.44 5.05
C TYR A 72 1.43 -13.16 5.19
N GLN A 73 1.51 -14.07 6.16
CA GLN A 73 2.64 -14.96 6.46
C GLN A 73 3.96 -14.26 6.84
N VAL A 74 3.91 -12.95 7.10
CA VAL A 74 5.08 -12.14 7.48
C VAL A 74 4.72 -11.20 8.64
N ASP A 75 5.72 -10.85 9.44
CA ASP A 75 5.55 -9.93 10.58
C ASP A 75 5.75 -8.45 10.18
N GLU A 76 6.25 -8.24 8.97
CA GLU A 76 6.57 -6.94 8.39
C GLU A 76 5.53 -6.55 7.34
N PHE A 77 5.18 -5.27 7.28
CA PHE A 77 4.30 -4.77 6.25
C PHE A 77 5.06 -4.68 4.92
N PRO A 78 4.54 -5.23 3.80
CA PRO A 78 5.25 -5.19 2.53
C PRO A 78 5.25 -3.80 1.89
N ALA A 79 6.31 -3.49 1.16
CA ALA A 79 6.52 -2.22 0.46
C ALA A 79 6.40 -2.41 -1.07
N PHE A 80 5.27 -2.98 -1.50
CA PHE A 80 4.88 -3.13 -2.92
C PHE A 80 5.86 -3.97 -3.75
N PHE A 81 6.98 -3.41 -4.19
CA PHE A 81 8.01 -4.14 -4.93
C PHE A 81 8.98 -4.93 -4.04
N THR A 82 8.98 -4.72 -2.73
CA THR A 82 9.83 -5.45 -1.79
C THR A 82 8.99 -6.05 -0.66
N PRO A 83 9.32 -7.27 -0.18
CA PRO A 83 8.68 -7.82 1.01
C PRO A 83 9.05 -7.04 2.29
N HIS A 84 10.07 -6.18 2.24
CA HIS A 84 10.60 -5.46 3.39
C HIS A 84 10.41 -3.95 3.26
N SER A 85 9.65 -3.34 4.18
CA SER A 85 9.43 -1.90 4.31
C SER A 85 10.14 -1.25 5.51
N GLY A 86 10.69 -2.06 6.42
CA GLY A 86 11.13 -1.65 7.76
C GLY A 86 10.00 -1.44 8.77
N CYS A 87 8.73 -1.58 8.37
CA CYS A 87 7.57 -1.31 9.22
C CYS A 87 6.95 -2.63 9.71
N LYS A 88 6.74 -2.76 11.03
CA LYS A 88 6.03 -3.90 11.60
C LYS A 88 4.56 -3.89 11.14
N ALA A 89 4.04 -5.05 10.74
CA ALA A 89 2.63 -5.18 10.43
C ALA A 89 1.78 -5.11 11.72
N PRO A 90 0.65 -4.39 11.74
CA PRO A 90 -0.23 -4.33 12.92
C PRO A 90 -0.77 -5.70 13.35
N CYS A 91 -1.04 -6.58 12.37
CA CYS A 91 -1.45 -7.96 12.58
C CYS A 91 -0.79 -8.87 11.54
N ARG A 92 -0.71 -10.17 11.84
CA ARG A 92 -0.29 -11.22 10.92
C ARG A 92 -1.39 -12.27 10.78
N VAL A 93 -1.55 -12.78 9.56
CA VAL A 93 -2.39 -13.95 9.25
C VAL A 93 -1.58 -14.95 8.44
N ASP A 94 -1.75 -16.24 8.70
CA ASP A 94 -0.96 -17.30 8.07
C ASP A 94 -1.75 -18.10 7.03
N SER A 95 -3.08 -17.90 6.94
CA SER A 95 -3.93 -18.57 5.95
C SER A 95 -5.08 -17.69 5.41
N PRO A 96 -5.58 -17.97 4.18
CA PRO A 96 -6.77 -17.30 3.66
C PRO A 96 -7.99 -17.49 4.55
N ALA A 97 -8.09 -18.64 5.25
CA ALA A 97 -9.17 -18.92 6.19
C ALA A 97 -9.12 -17.99 7.43
N GLU A 98 -7.93 -17.64 7.91
CA GLU A 98 -7.77 -16.66 8.99
C GLU A 98 -8.14 -15.25 8.54
N ALA A 99 -7.70 -14.83 7.35
CA ALA A 99 -8.08 -13.55 6.77
C ALA A 99 -9.62 -13.44 6.59
N ALA A 100 -10.25 -14.52 6.11
CA ALA A 100 -11.71 -14.58 5.98
C ALA A 100 -12.42 -14.50 7.34
N ARG A 101 -11.90 -15.16 8.38
CA ARG A 101 -12.44 -15.06 9.75
C ARG A 101 -12.31 -13.65 10.32
N LEU A 102 -11.20 -12.96 10.07
CA LEU A 102 -11.02 -11.55 10.47
C LEU A 102 -12.09 -10.65 9.83
N LEU A 103 -12.27 -10.73 8.52
CA LEU A 103 -13.29 -9.96 7.80
C LEU A 103 -14.70 -10.28 8.34
N HIS A 104 -15.02 -11.57 8.48
CA HIS A 104 -16.32 -12.00 8.99
C HIS A 104 -16.58 -11.48 10.41
N SER A 105 -15.58 -11.53 11.29
CA SER A 105 -15.68 -11.09 12.68
C SER A 105 -15.86 -9.58 12.77
N SER A 106 -15.11 -8.81 11.98
CA SER A 106 -15.26 -7.36 11.89
C SER A 106 -16.69 -6.96 11.50
N MET A 107 -17.26 -7.66 10.51
CA MET A 107 -18.64 -7.44 10.07
C MET A 107 -19.67 -7.85 11.14
N ALA A 108 -19.49 -9.02 11.77
CA ALA A 108 -20.40 -9.51 12.80
C ALA A 108 -20.45 -8.62 14.04
N LEU A 109 -19.32 -7.97 14.37
CA LEU A 109 -19.20 -6.99 15.45
C LEU A 109 -19.71 -5.59 15.08
N GLY A 110 -20.03 -5.34 13.80
CA GLY A 110 -20.53 -4.04 13.34
C GLY A 110 -19.49 -2.92 13.39
N LEU A 111 -18.19 -3.23 13.25
CA LEU A 111 -17.12 -2.22 13.33
C LEU A 111 -17.12 -1.21 12.18
N GLY A 112 -17.83 -1.49 11.08
CA GLY A 112 -18.06 -0.57 9.96
C GLY A 112 -16.89 -0.38 8.98
N GLY A 113 -15.65 -0.56 9.43
CA GLY A 113 -14.44 -0.46 8.60
C GLY A 113 -14.11 -1.69 7.75
N GLY A 114 -13.23 -1.50 6.78
CA GLY A 114 -12.67 -2.53 5.92
C GLY A 114 -11.48 -3.27 6.55
N LEU A 115 -10.95 -4.21 5.77
CA LEU A 115 -9.73 -4.97 6.09
C LEU A 115 -8.70 -4.69 4.99
N LEU A 116 -7.48 -4.31 5.36
CA LEU A 116 -6.34 -4.31 4.45
C LEU A 116 -5.51 -5.58 4.70
N LEU A 117 -5.46 -6.46 3.72
CA LEU A 117 -4.60 -7.63 3.72
C LEU A 117 -3.41 -7.39 2.79
N ALA A 118 -2.25 -7.15 3.39
CA ALA A 118 -1.01 -6.91 2.68
C ALA A 118 -0.27 -8.24 2.43
N VAL A 119 -0.05 -8.58 1.16
CA VAL A 119 0.57 -9.82 0.72
C VAL A 119 1.92 -9.50 0.08
N PRO A 120 3.06 -9.97 0.62
CA PRO A 120 4.36 -9.65 0.05
C PRO A 120 4.49 -10.19 -1.39
N ILE A 121 5.24 -9.46 -2.21
CA ILE A 121 5.63 -9.95 -3.54
C ILE A 121 6.32 -11.33 -3.42
N PRO A 122 6.09 -12.27 -4.35
CA PRO A 122 6.74 -13.57 -4.31
C PRO A 122 8.28 -13.46 -4.32
N LEU A 123 8.96 -14.30 -3.53
CA LEU A 123 10.43 -14.28 -3.38
C LEU A 123 11.18 -14.35 -4.73
N GLN A 124 10.65 -15.07 -5.70
CA GLN A 124 11.22 -15.19 -7.05
C GLN A 124 11.25 -13.86 -7.83
N HIS A 125 10.42 -12.88 -7.45
CA HIS A 125 10.37 -11.54 -8.02
C HIS A 125 11.00 -10.48 -7.11
N ALA A 126 11.38 -10.84 -5.87
CA ALA A 126 11.89 -9.89 -4.89
C ALA A 126 13.20 -9.20 -5.33
N ALA A 127 14.09 -9.90 -6.07
CA ALA A 127 15.33 -9.30 -6.55
C ALA A 127 15.09 -8.23 -7.64
N GLU A 128 14.18 -8.49 -8.57
CA GLU A 128 13.75 -7.49 -9.58
C GLU A 128 13.07 -6.32 -8.88
N GLY A 129 12.17 -6.62 -7.93
CA GLY A 129 11.45 -5.62 -7.16
C GLY A 129 12.38 -4.73 -6.30
N GLN A 130 13.43 -5.29 -5.71
CA GLN A 130 14.43 -4.52 -4.96
C GLN A 130 15.19 -3.52 -5.85
N GLN A 131 15.46 -3.85 -7.11
CA GLN A 131 16.08 -2.91 -8.05
C GLN A 131 15.14 -1.74 -8.37
N VAL A 132 13.85 -2.04 -8.58
CA VAL A 132 12.82 -1.00 -8.81
C VAL A 132 12.67 -0.13 -7.56
N GLU A 133 12.60 -0.73 -6.38
CA GLU A 133 12.50 0.00 -5.11
C GLU A 133 13.71 0.92 -4.90
N ALA A 134 14.94 0.45 -5.16
CA ALA A 134 16.13 1.28 -5.07
C ALA A 134 16.07 2.50 -6.01
N ALA A 135 15.60 2.31 -7.24
CA ALA A 135 15.40 3.40 -8.19
C ALA A 135 14.33 4.40 -7.71
N ILE A 136 13.27 3.92 -7.07
CA ILE A 136 12.21 4.76 -6.50
C ILE A 136 12.76 5.59 -5.33
N GLN A 137 13.50 4.97 -4.41
CA GLN A 137 14.12 5.68 -3.30
C GLN A 137 15.10 6.75 -3.79
N GLN A 138 15.92 6.42 -4.77
CA GLN A 138 16.82 7.39 -5.40
C GLN A 138 16.05 8.56 -6.03
N ALA A 139 14.99 8.28 -6.80
CA ALA A 139 14.16 9.32 -7.41
C ALA A 139 13.52 10.23 -6.36
N LEU A 140 13.12 9.69 -5.22
CA LEU A 140 12.52 10.46 -4.12
C LEU A 140 13.56 11.35 -3.43
N THR A 141 14.77 10.83 -3.17
CA THR A 141 15.88 11.65 -2.67
C THR A 141 16.21 12.80 -3.62
N GLU A 142 16.31 12.52 -4.93
CA GLU A 142 16.58 13.56 -5.93
C GLU A 142 15.45 14.59 -6.04
N ALA A 143 14.19 14.18 -5.83
CA ALA A 143 13.05 15.10 -5.79
C ALA A 143 13.16 16.08 -4.63
N ASP A 144 13.49 15.57 -3.43
CA ASP A 144 13.65 16.35 -2.21
C ASP A 144 14.83 17.33 -2.33
N GLU A 145 15.98 16.87 -2.81
CA GLU A 145 17.18 17.70 -3.05
C GLU A 145 16.91 18.84 -4.04
N ARG A 146 16.02 18.61 -5.01
CA ARG A 146 15.62 19.60 -6.02
C ARG A 146 14.37 20.40 -5.64
N HIS A 147 13.81 20.15 -4.45
CA HIS A 147 12.57 20.76 -3.97
C HIS A 147 11.39 20.64 -4.95
N VAL A 148 11.30 19.51 -5.66
CA VAL A 148 10.17 19.23 -6.55
C VAL A 148 8.95 18.89 -5.69
N THR A 149 7.88 19.67 -5.81
CA THR A 149 6.70 19.55 -4.93
C THR A 149 5.39 19.74 -5.69
N GLY A 150 4.27 19.46 -5.03
CA GLY A 150 2.93 19.64 -5.57
C GLY A 150 2.70 18.82 -6.84
N SER A 151 2.00 19.40 -7.82
CA SER A 151 1.66 18.71 -9.09
C SER A 151 2.88 18.25 -9.92
N GLN A 152 4.08 18.73 -9.62
CA GLN A 152 5.31 18.36 -10.34
C GLN A 152 5.95 17.07 -9.83
N ILE A 153 5.61 16.62 -8.61
CA ILE A 153 6.26 15.44 -7.99
C ILE A 153 5.99 14.18 -8.81
N THR A 154 4.74 13.94 -9.22
CA THR A 154 4.37 12.70 -9.91
C THR A 154 5.02 12.58 -11.29
N PRO A 155 4.97 13.60 -12.18
CA PRO A 155 5.70 13.54 -13.44
C PRO A 155 7.20 13.34 -13.27
N PHE A 156 7.81 14.03 -12.30
CA PHE A 156 9.23 13.90 -12.00
C PHE A 156 9.60 12.47 -11.60
N LEU A 157 8.88 11.89 -10.64
CA LEU A 157 9.12 10.53 -10.17
C LEU A 157 8.96 9.52 -11.30
N LEU A 158 7.90 9.61 -12.10
CA LEU A 158 7.65 8.68 -13.20
C LEU A 158 8.77 8.70 -14.24
N GLU A 159 9.20 9.91 -14.65
CA GLU A 159 10.33 10.07 -15.57
C GLU A 159 11.62 9.51 -14.96
N ARG A 160 11.92 9.88 -13.71
CA ARG A 160 13.18 9.50 -13.10
C ARG A 160 13.29 8.00 -12.84
N ILE A 161 12.20 7.37 -12.38
CA ILE A 161 12.13 5.93 -12.19
C ILE A 161 12.27 5.20 -13.52
N ARG A 162 11.65 5.70 -14.59
CA ARG A 162 11.81 5.13 -15.95
C ARG A 162 13.29 5.16 -16.37
N ASP A 163 13.95 6.30 -16.18
CA ASP A 163 15.35 6.48 -16.57
C ASP A 163 16.29 5.58 -15.75
N LEU A 164 16.04 5.45 -14.44
CA LEU A 164 16.85 4.60 -13.54
C LEU A 164 16.64 3.10 -13.76
N THR A 165 15.43 2.69 -14.14
CA THR A 165 15.10 1.27 -14.36
C THR A 165 15.28 0.81 -15.81
N GLY A 166 15.51 1.74 -16.73
CA GLY A 166 15.51 1.47 -18.18
C GLY A 166 14.13 1.02 -18.69
N GLY A 167 13.05 1.52 -18.06
CA GLY A 167 11.65 1.16 -18.38
C GLY A 167 11.10 -0.09 -17.69
N ARG A 168 11.93 -0.85 -16.95
CA ARG A 168 11.53 -2.11 -16.28
C ARG A 168 10.53 -1.94 -15.14
N SER A 169 10.34 -0.73 -14.61
CA SER A 169 9.37 -0.45 -13.54
C SER A 169 7.92 -0.72 -13.93
N LEU A 170 7.57 -0.55 -15.21
CA LEU A 170 6.23 -0.83 -15.74
C LEU A 170 5.95 -2.32 -15.83
N ASP A 171 6.95 -3.13 -16.21
CA ASP A 171 6.82 -4.59 -16.30
C ASP A 171 6.70 -5.24 -14.92
N ALA A 172 7.38 -4.69 -13.91
CA ALA A 172 7.31 -5.17 -12.53
C ALA A 172 5.92 -4.94 -11.90
N ASN A 173 5.18 -3.92 -12.33
CA ASN A 173 3.84 -3.62 -11.81
C ASN A 173 2.75 -4.60 -12.30
N ILE A 174 3.08 -5.46 -13.28
CA ILE A 174 2.16 -6.44 -13.86
C ILE A 174 2.37 -7.84 -13.25
N LYS A 175 3.52 -8.10 -12.61
CA LYS A 175 3.89 -9.40 -12.02
C LYS A 175 3.57 -9.46 -10.54
#